data_AF-A0A3D2Z8R0-F1
#
_entry.id   AF-A0A3D2Z8R0-F1
#
_cell.length_a   1.000
_cell.length_b   1.000
_cell.length_c   1.000
_cell.angle_alpha   90.00
_cell.angle_beta   90.00
_cell.angle_gamma   90.00
#
_symmetry.space_group_name_H-M   'P 1'
#
loop_
_entity.id
_entity.type
_entity.pdbx_description
1 polymer ?
#
loop_
_entity_poly.entity_id
_entity_poly.type
_entity_poly.pdbx_seq_one_letter_code
_entity_poly.pdbx_strand_id
1 'polypeptide(L)' 'MKYNDPSVSRIDGGWKVEILQEGKSISRLWIVDHHMRIGAGVVTIAGIEGVGTDREYRNRGLAIQVL' A
#
# COMPACT_ATOMS: atom_id res chain seq x y z
N MET A 1 -11.71 19.05 2.04
CA MET A 1 -11.62 18.04 3.11
C MET A 1 -10.18 17.56 3.13
N LYS A 2 -9.43 17.76 4.22
CA LYS A 2 -8.05 17.25 4.33
C LYS A 2 -8.14 15.86 4.96
N TYR A 3 -7.50 14.88 4.32
CA TYR A 3 -7.31 13.55 4.87
C TYR A 3 -6.09 13.53 5.79
N ASN A 4 -5.99 12.52 6.65
CA ASN A 4 -4.77 12.30 7.43
C ASN A 4 -3.62 11.93 6.50
N ASP A 5 -2.40 12.25 6.93
CA ASP A 5 -1.20 11.77 6.27
C ASP A 5 -1.15 10.22 6.31
N PRO A 6 -0.53 9.58 5.31
CA PRO A 6 -0.37 8.13 5.30
C PRO A 6 0.34 7.63 6.56
N SER A 7 -0.23 6.61 7.16
CA SER A 7 0.38 5.85 8.24
C SER A 7 1.09 4.61 7.69
N VAL A 8 2.21 4.23 8.31
CA VAL A 8 2.98 3.03 7.96
C VAL A 8 3.01 2.09 9.15
N SER A 9 2.69 0.82 8.94
CA SER A 9 2.75 -0.23 9.96
C SER A 9 3.40 -1.50 9.44
N ARG A 10 4.06 -2.25 10.33
CA ARG A 10 4.65 -3.55 10.00
C ARG A 10 3.55 -4.62 10.00
N ILE A 11 3.55 -5.48 9.00
CA ILE A 11 2.69 -6.67 8.92
C ILE A 11 3.56 -7.92 8.77
N ASP A 12 2.96 -9.10 8.89
CA ASP A 12 3.66 -10.33 8.55
C ASP A 12 4.03 -10.32 7.06
N GLY A 13 5.29 -10.58 6.74
CA GLY A 13 5.80 -10.55 5.37
C GLY A 13 6.01 -9.16 4.73
N GLY A 14 5.81 -8.04 5.44
CA GLY A 14 5.99 -6.72 4.80
C GLY A 14 5.57 -5.48 5.60
N TRP A 15 5.12 -4.47 4.87
CA TRP A 15 4.63 -3.20 5.37
C TRP A 15 3.26 -2.88 4.80
N LYS A 16 2.43 -2.20 5.59
CA LYS A 16 1.16 -1.62 5.15
C LYS A 16 1.26 -0.11 5.21
N VAL A 17 0.90 0.55 4.11
CA VAL A 17 0.77 2.00 4.00
C VAL A 17 -0.70 2.33 3.81
N GLU A 18 -1.26 3.18 4.65
CA GLU A 18 -2.69 3.51 4.60
C GLU A 18 -3.05 4.90 5.09
N ILE A 19 -4.09 5.46 4.47
CA ILE A 19 -4.78 6.66 4.95
C ILE A 19 -5.95 6.22 5.81
N LEU A 20 -5.96 6.68 7.06
CA LEU A 20 -7.02 6.41 8.02
C LEU A 20 -8.00 7.59 8.09
N GLN A 21 -9.30 7.30 8.02
CA GLN A 21 -10.39 8.22 8.30
C GLN A 21 -11.25 7.59 9.40
N GLU A 22 -11.38 8.25 10.56
CA GLU A 22 -12.18 7.75 11.69
C GLU A 22 -11.79 6.31 12.11
N GLY A 23 -10.48 6.01 12.07
CA GLY A 23 -9.93 4.69 12.39
C GLY A 23 -10.10 3.63 11.30
N LYS A 24 -10.72 3.96 10.16
CA LYS A 24 -10.89 3.05 9.03
C LYS A 24 -9.90 3.35 7.91
N SER A 25 -9.35 2.28 7.34
CA SER A 25 -8.49 2.33 6.15
C SER A 25 -9.30 2.68 4.91
N ILE A 26 -9.14 3.90 4.37
CA ILE A 26 -9.90 4.35 3.19
C ILE A 26 -9.11 4.28 1.88
N SER A 27 -7.77 4.26 1.98
CA SER A 27 -6.85 4.04 0.86
C SER A 27 -5.61 3.33 1.38
N ARG A 28 -5.15 2.29 0.70
CA ARG A 28 -4.05 1.43 1.18
C ARG A 28 -3.25 0.79 0.06
N LEU A 29 -2.02 0.41 0.39
CA LEU A 29 -1.22 -0.61 -0.30
C LEU A 29 -0.36 -1.37 0.71
N TRP A 30 0.09 -2.55 0.32
CA TRP A 30 1.06 -3.36 1.04
C TRP A 30 2.36 -3.46 0.23
N ILE A 31 3.49 -3.41 0.92
CA ILE A 31 4.82 -3.64 0.36
C ILE A 31 5.34 -4.95 0.95
N VAL A 32 5.50 -5.97 0.12
CA VAL A 32 5.89 -7.32 0.53
C VAL A 32 7.16 -7.76 -0.18
N ASP A 33 7.93 -8.66 0.43
CA ASP A 33 9.09 -9.24 -0.24
C ASP A 33 8.62 -10.27 -1.29
N HIS A 34 9.08 -10.13 -2.52
CA HIS A 34 8.82 -11.06 -3.60
C HIS A 34 10.13 -11.58 -4.20
N HIS A 35 10.21 -12.90 -4.40
CA HIS A 35 11.37 -13.54 -5.01
C HIS A 35 11.05 -13.95 -6.43
N MET A 36 11.80 -13.39 -7.39
CA MET A 36 11.59 -13.66 -8.80
C MET A 36 12.89 -14.14 -9.45
N ARG A 37 12.77 -15.10 -10.37
CA ARG A 37 13.88 -15.49 -11.24
C ARG A 37 13.94 -14.54 -12.44
N ILE A 38 15.07 -13.86 -12.61
CA ILE A 38 15.37 -13.03 -13.79
C ILE A 38 16.61 -13.62 -14.46
N GLY A 39 16.42 -14.20 -15.65
CA GLY A 39 17.48 -14.94 -16.33
C GLY A 39 18.00 -16.12 -15.49
N ALA A 40 19.31 -16.15 -15.26
CA ALA A 40 19.96 -17.18 -14.44
C ALA A 40 19.91 -16.89 -12.93
N GLY A 41 19.54 -15.68 -12.50
CA GLY A 41 19.58 -15.24 -11.10
C GLY A 41 18.22 -15.23 -10.42
N VAL A 42 18.23 -15.27 -9.09
CA VAL A 42 17.06 -14.96 -8.23
C VAL A 42 17.29 -13.60 -7.60
N VAL A 43 16.30 -12.72 -7.70
CA VAL A 43 16.30 -11.39 -7.07
C VAL A 43 15.17 -11.28 -6.06
N THR A 44 15.43 -10.55 -4.98
CA THR A 44 14.40 -10.09 -4.05
C THR A 44 13.99 -8.68 -4.44
N ILE A 45 12.69 -8.46 -4.61
CA ILE A 45 12.11 -7.16 -4.94
C ILE A 45 10.98 -6.84 -3.95
N ALA A 46 10.67 -5.56 -3.82
CA ALA A 46 9.47 -5.11 -3.12
C ALA A 46 8.26 -5.22 -4.08
N GLY A 47 7.35 -6.14 -3.79
CA GLY A 47 6.07 -6.28 -4.46
C GLY A 47 5.02 -5.34 -3.86
N ILE A 48 4.12 -4.83 -4.70
CA ILE A 48 2.96 -4.05 -4.28
C ILE A 48 1.73 -4.96 -4.28
N GLU A 49 1.06 -5.08 -3.14
CA GLU A 49 -0.15 -5.88 -2.95
C GLU A 49 -1.25 -5.08 -2.23
N GLY A 50 -2.45 -5.66 -2.11
CA GLY A 50 -3.53 -5.11 -1.28
C GLY A 50 -4.02 -3.70 -1.67
N VAL A 51 -3.67 -3.23 -2.88
CA VAL A 51 -3.95 -1.86 -3.33
C VAL A 51 -5.45 -1.64 -3.42
N GLY A 52 -5.94 -0.58 -2.78
CA GLY A 52 -7.33 -0.23 -2.90
C GLY A 52 -7.69 1.09 -2.24
N THR A 53 -8.59 1.81 -2.90
CA THR A 53 -9.32 2.95 -2.33
C THR A 53 -10.80 2.60 -2.28
N ASP A 54 -11.39 2.78 -1.11
CA ASP A 54 -12.81 2.50 -0.87
C ASP A 54 -13.67 3.34 -1.84
N ARG A 55 -14.77 2.76 -2.33
CA ARG A 55 -15.54 3.29 -3.48
C ARG A 55 -15.95 4.76 -3.30
N GLU A 56 -16.37 5.12 -2.09
CA GLU A 56 -16.82 6.47 -1.72
C GLU A 56 -15.69 7.50 -1.79
N TYR A 57 -14.43 7.07 -1.72
CA TYR A 57 -13.23 7.90 -1.64
C TYR A 57 -12.41 7.94 -2.94
N ARG A 58 -12.87 7.29 -4.01
CA ARG A 58 -12.21 7.26 -5.32
C ARG A 58 -12.26 8.62 -6.03
N ASN A 59 -11.35 8.81 -6.99
CA ASN A 59 -11.19 10.04 -7.79
C ASN A 59 -10.86 11.29 -6.97
N ARG A 60 -10.21 11.11 -5.80
CA ARG A 60 -9.80 12.20 -4.89
C ARG A 60 -8.28 12.33 -4.72
N GLY A 61 -7.49 11.56 -5.48
CA GLY A 61 -6.02 11.56 -5.38
C GLY A 61 -5.44 10.79 -4.19
N LEU A 62 -6.22 9.96 -3.49
CA LEU A 62 -5.73 9.21 -2.32
C LEU A 62 -4.79 8.05 -2.67
N ALA A 63 -4.91 7.51 -3.88
CA ALA A 63 -4.05 6.42 -4.33
C ALA A 63 -2.59 6.87 -4.51
N ILE A 64 -2.35 8.09 -5.01
CA ILE A 64 -1.00 8.63 -5.18
C ILE A 64 -0.34 9.01 -3.85
N GLN A 65 -1.13 9.21 -2.81
CA GLN A 65 -0.61 9.54 -1.48
C GLN A 65 -0.10 8.32 -0.72
N VAL A 66 -0.56 7.12 -1.06
CA VAL A 66 -0.09 5.87 -0.42
C VAL A 66 0.99 5.15 -1.24
N LEU A 67 1.35 5.69 -2.41
CA LEU A 67 2.36 5.14 -3.32
C LEU A 67 3.79 5.58 -2.93
#